data_AF-A0A7X4K8C9-F1
#
_entry.id   AF-A0A7X4K8C9-F1
#
_cell.length_a   1.000
_cell.length_b   1.000
_cell.length_c   1.000
_cell.angle_alpha   90.00
_cell.angle_beta   90.00
_cell.angle_gamma   90.00
#
_symmetry.space_group_name_H-M   'P 1'
#
loop_
_entity.id
_entity.type
_entity.pdbx_description
1 polymer ?
#
loop_
_entity_poly.entity_id
_entity_poly.type
_entity_poly.pdbx_seq_one_letter_code
_entity_poly.pdbx_strand_id
1 'polypeptide(L)'
;MPRDDHHQYSPEEALESVYGLAEGACRQEPDELRTTSDADRAKHETADACQSALVSTDANDVYGIQRSGFVWAEAPALFPFIDGMVEIGRRPGLTELHAVARVCQLGQGTAARASAILGTEIALLCALITGHHLASGQIRKNPDAYMQALVRRARRGELNLGHTLLGRRKAVFGQGDTRASNMRISVRSSMH
;
A
#
# COMPACT_ATOMS: atom_id res chain seq x y z
N MET A 1 -16.19 23.18 27.31
CA MET A 1 -16.11 23.04 25.84
C MET A 1 -14.78 22.34 25.52
N PRO A 2 -14.73 21.01 25.38
CA PRO A 2 -13.52 20.36 24.92
C PRO A 2 -13.41 20.54 23.40
N ARG A 3 -12.19 20.83 22.93
CA ARG A 3 -11.85 20.99 21.52
C ARG A 3 -11.62 19.61 20.93
N ASP A 4 -12.35 19.29 19.88
CA ASP A 4 -12.11 18.14 19.02
C ASP A 4 -10.83 18.38 18.21
N ASP A 5 -9.70 17.86 18.69
CA ASP A 5 -8.51 17.69 17.86
C ASP A 5 -8.73 16.48 16.95
N HIS A 6 -9.41 16.74 15.83
CA HIS A 6 -9.43 15.83 14.70
C HIS A 6 -8.02 15.76 14.10
N HIS A 7 -7.25 14.75 14.49
CA HIS A 7 -6.08 14.31 13.73
C HIS A 7 -6.55 13.88 12.33
N GLN A 8 -6.54 14.82 11.39
CA GLN A 8 -6.66 14.53 9.97
C GLN A 8 -5.44 13.68 9.60
N TYR A 9 -5.70 12.40 9.33
CA TYR A 9 -4.72 11.48 8.79
C TYR A 9 -4.28 11.99 7.41
N SER A 10 -3.08 12.57 7.33
CA SER A 10 -2.45 12.94 6.06
C SER A 10 -1.65 11.74 5.54
N PRO A 11 -2.09 11.06 4.46
CA PRO A 11 -1.33 9.96 3.87
C PRO A 11 0.03 10.39 3.28
N GLU A 12 0.34 11.68 3.27
CA GLU A 12 1.61 12.21 2.76
C GLU A 12 2.78 11.96 3.72
N GLU A 13 2.57 11.99 5.05
CA GLU A 13 3.64 11.79 6.04
C GLU A 13 4.21 10.36 6.03
N ALA A 14 3.39 9.36 5.70
CA ALA A 14 3.85 7.98 5.53
C ALA A 14 4.68 7.76 4.24
N LEU A 15 4.68 8.74 3.33
CA LEU A 15 5.35 8.69 2.04
C LEU A 15 6.51 9.70 1.91
N GLU A 16 6.62 10.70 2.80
CA GLU A 16 7.77 11.62 2.85
C GLU A 16 9.11 10.92 3.18
N SER A 17 9.07 9.70 3.73
CA SER A 17 10.27 8.86 3.94
C SER A 17 10.89 8.29 2.64
N VAL A 18 10.36 8.65 1.45
CA VAL A 18 10.88 8.19 0.15
C VAL A 18 11.89 9.18 -0.48
N TYR A 19 12.17 10.33 0.16
CA TYR A 19 13.11 11.33 -0.36
C TYR A 19 14.62 10.99 -0.28
N GLY A 20 15.00 9.91 0.40
CA GLY A 20 16.41 9.69 0.77
C GLY A 20 17.26 8.72 -0.05
N LEU A 21 16.82 8.20 -1.21
CA LEU A 21 17.52 7.07 -1.86
C LEU A 21 18.07 7.35 -3.27
N ALA A 22 18.55 8.56 -3.52
CA ALA A 22 19.28 8.83 -4.75
C ALA A 22 20.45 9.80 -4.56
N GLU A 23 21.39 9.49 -3.66
CA GLU A 23 22.79 9.90 -3.83
C GLU A 23 23.72 8.75 -3.45
N GLY A 24 24.57 8.36 -4.41
CA GLY A 24 25.50 7.27 -4.27
C GLY A 24 26.86 7.72 -3.73
N ALA A 25 27.50 6.79 -3.02
CA ALA A 25 28.92 6.46 -3.05
C ALA A 25 29.96 7.61 -2.92
N CYS A 26 30.64 7.65 -1.76
CA CYS A 26 32.12 7.65 -1.67
C CYS A 26 32.59 7.42 -0.21
N ARG A 27 33.33 6.30 -0.02
CA ARG A 27 34.52 6.09 0.84
C ARG A 27 34.68 6.70 2.26
N GLN A 28 34.93 5.78 3.20
CA GLN A 28 36.13 5.66 4.07
C GLN A 28 36.06 6.12 5.55
N GLU A 29 35.87 5.11 6.42
CA GLU A 29 36.54 4.79 7.72
C GLU A 29 36.50 5.76 8.93
N PRO A 30 36.70 5.24 10.17
CA PRO A 30 36.11 5.74 11.40
C PRO A 30 37.08 6.55 12.27
N ASP A 31 36.55 7.40 13.15
CA ASP A 31 37.32 7.91 14.29
C ASP A 31 36.43 8.21 15.50
N GLU A 32 37.00 7.97 16.67
CA GLU A 32 36.38 7.85 17.98
C GLU A 32 36.21 9.20 18.72
N LEU A 33 35.50 9.12 19.85
CA LEU A 33 35.62 9.92 21.10
C LEU A 33 34.67 11.12 21.34
N ARG A 34 33.78 10.88 22.33
CA ARG A 34 33.52 11.68 23.58
C ARG A 34 32.86 13.07 23.42
N THR A 35 31.98 13.59 24.29
CA THR A 35 31.47 13.26 25.63
C THR A 35 30.30 14.20 25.97
N THR A 36 29.34 13.70 26.76
CA THR A 36 28.47 14.36 27.77
C THR A 36 27.71 15.65 27.41
N SER A 37 26.38 15.65 27.56
CA SER A 37 25.69 16.50 28.56
C SER A 37 24.19 16.17 28.64
N ASP A 38 23.71 16.17 29.87
CA ASP A 38 22.34 16.06 30.39
C ASP A 38 21.17 16.32 29.42
N ALA A 39 20.37 15.27 29.19
CA ALA A 39 18.97 15.39 28.75
C ALA A 39 18.14 14.20 29.26
N ASP A 40 18.36 13.81 30.52
CA ASP A 40 17.71 12.67 31.17
C ASP A 40 16.53 13.14 32.03
N ARG A 41 15.46 13.67 31.40
CA ARG A 41 14.17 13.90 32.11
C ARG A 41 12.94 14.14 31.23
N ALA A 42 12.75 13.44 30.11
CA ALA A 42 11.50 13.59 29.33
C ALA A 42 11.15 12.47 28.33
N LYS A 43 11.57 11.21 28.51
CA LYS A 43 11.29 10.14 27.52
C LYS A 43 10.91 8.78 28.10
N HIS A 44 10.14 8.76 29.19
CA HIS A 44 9.67 7.49 29.79
C HIS A 44 8.14 7.32 29.84
N GLU A 45 7.35 8.14 29.11
CA GLU A 45 5.88 8.04 29.13
C GLU A 45 5.20 7.99 27.75
N THR A 46 5.95 7.77 26.66
CA THR A 46 5.36 7.57 25.32
C THR A 46 5.70 6.23 24.67
N ALA A 47 6.30 5.31 25.42
CA ALA A 47 6.60 3.96 24.94
C ALA A 47 5.39 3.00 24.99
N ASP A 48 4.35 3.32 25.78
CA ASP A 48 3.23 2.40 26.06
C ASP A 48 2.01 2.57 25.12
N ALA A 49 1.95 3.65 24.32
CA ALA A 49 0.80 3.91 23.45
C ALA A 49 0.93 3.34 22.02
N CYS A 50 2.14 2.89 21.62
CA CYS A 50 2.38 2.32 20.29
C CYS A 50 2.43 0.78 20.25
N GLN A 51 2.07 0.11 21.35
CA GLN A 51 2.02 -1.36 21.43
C GLN A 51 0.61 -1.97 21.27
N SER A 52 -0.39 -1.14 20.96
CA SER A 52 -1.79 -1.58 20.78
C SER A 52 -2.21 -1.63 19.32
N ALA A 53 -1.43 -2.32 18.48
CA ALA A 53 -1.94 -2.88 17.23
C ALA A 53 -1.29 -4.25 17.06
N LEU A 54 -1.80 -5.20 17.84
CA LEU A 54 -1.52 -6.63 17.81
C LEU A 54 -0.99 -7.08 16.44
N VAL A 55 0.31 -7.31 16.40
CA VAL A 55 0.97 -8.15 15.40
C VAL A 55 0.43 -9.56 15.65
N SER A 56 -0.78 -9.82 15.18
CA SER A 56 -1.23 -11.18 14.92
C SER A 56 -0.44 -11.61 13.70
N THR A 57 0.70 -12.26 13.89
CA THR A 57 1.42 -12.91 12.80
C THR A 57 0.65 -14.18 12.43
N ASP A 58 -0.55 -14.02 11.87
CA ASP A 58 -1.16 -15.09 11.10
C ASP A 58 -0.23 -15.30 9.90
N ALA A 59 0.52 -16.40 9.91
CA ALA A 59 1.48 -16.74 8.86
C ALA A 59 0.81 -16.80 7.47
N ASN A 60 -0.52 -16.93 7.43
CA ASN A 60 -1.32 -16.96 6.21
C ASN A 60 -1.72 -15.56 5.69
N ASP A 61 -1.53 -14.48 6.45
CA ASP A 61 -1.88 -13.11 6.04
C ASP A 61 -0.75 -12.10 6.30
N VAL A 62 0.45 -12.45 5.83
CA VAL A 62 1.69 -11.64 5.96
C VAL A 62 1.48 -10.18 5.51
N TYR A 63 0.70 -9.97 4.46
CA TYR A 63 0.46 -8.64 3.89
C TYR A 63 -0.82 -7.96 4.40
N GLY A 64 -1.60 -8.61 5.28
CA GLY A 64 -2.83 -8.05 5.84
C GLY A 64 -4.03 -8.01 4.90
N ILE A 65 -3.98 -8.69 3.75
CA ILE A 65 -5.02 -8.67 2.72
C ILE A 65 -6.33 -9.24 3.26
N GLN A 66 -6.29 -10.38 3.94
CA GLN A 66 -7.50 -11.01 4.47
C GLN A 66 -8.12 -10.14 5.56
N ARG A 67 -7.30 -9.60 6.47
CA ARG A 67 -7.75 -8.68 7.52
C ARG A 67 -8.33 -7.37 6.99
N SER A 68 -7.87 -6.92 5.83
CA SER A 68 -8.44 -5.73 5.18
C SER A 68 -9.85 -5.97 4.65
N GLY A 69 -10.28 -7.23 4.55
CA GLY A 69 -11.55 -7.65 3.93
C GLY A 69 -11.60 -7.39 2.43
N PHE A 70 -10.44 -7.21 1.80
CA PHE A 70 -10.34 -6.87 0.38
C PHE A 70 -10.84 -8.03 -0.50
N VAL A 71 -11.58 -7.67 -1.55
CA VAL A 71 -12.04 -8.62 -2.58
C VAL A 71 -11.75 -8.09 -3.97
N TRP A 72 -11.27 -8.95 -4.88
CA TRP A 72 -10.88 -8.53 -6.23
C TRP A 72 -12.00 -7.87 -7.05
N ALA A 73 -13.27 -8.21 -6.78
CA ALA A 73 -14.43 -7.58 -7.42
C ALA A 73 -14.54 -6.07 -7.12
N GLU A 74 -13.94 -5.59 -6.02
CA GLU A 74 -13.96 -4.17 -5.66
C GLU A 74 -12.74 -3.40 -6.22
N ALA A 75 -11.78 -4.09 -6.84
CA ALA A 75 -10.55 -3.48 -7.35
C ALA A 75 -10.81 -2.32 -8.34
N PRO A 76 -11.74 -2.41 -9.32
CA PRO A 76 -12.04 -1.28 -10.20
C PRO A 76 -12.56 -0.05 -9.46
N ALA A 77 -13.35 -0.24 -8.39
CA ALA A 77 -13.84 0.86 -7.57
C ALA A 77 -12.73 1.50 -6.73
N LEU A 78 -11.80 0.69 -6.20
CA LEU A 78 -10.65 1.19 -5.44
C LEU A 78 -9.57 1.82 -6.31
N PHE A 79 -9.48 1.40 -7.57
CA PHE A 79 -8.48 1.82 -8.54
C PHE A 79 -9.17 2.24 -9.85
N PRO A 80 -9.84 3.41 -9.90
CA PRO A 80 -10.65 3.80 -11.06
C PRO A 80 -9.87 3.89 -12.38
N PHE A 81 -8.54 4.01 -12.33
CA PHE A 81 -7.69 4.06 -13.52
C PHE A 81 -7.67 2.76 -14.34
N ILE A 82 -8.11 1.63 -13.78
CA ILE A 82 -8.25 0.37 -14.52
C ILE A 82 -9.68 0.13 -15.03
N ASP A 83 -10.65 0.96 -14.65
CA ASP A 83 -12.05 0.77 -15.01
C ASP A 83 -12.23 0.87 -16.54
N GLY A 84 -12.93 -0.12 -17.10
CA GLY A 84 -13.08 -0.29 -18.55
C GLY A 84 -11.79 -0.62 -19.33
N MET A 85 -10.62 -0.69 -18.68
CA MET A 85 -9.34 -0.98 -19.32
C MET A 85 -8.82 -2.39 -19.05
N VAL A 86 -9.04 -2.90 -17.83
CA VAL A 86 -8.58 -4.24 -17.42
C VAL A 86 -9.69 -4.95 -16.66
N GLU A 87 -10.09 -6.12 -17.16
CA GLU A 87 -11.02 -6.98 -16.45
C GLU A 87 -10.26 -7.81 -15.41
N ILE A 88 -10.54 -7.57 -14.12
CA ILE A 88 -9.96 -8.34 -13.02
C ILE A 88 -10.97 -9.39 -12.55
N GLY A 89 -10.67 -10.66 -12.81
CA GLY A 89 -11.45 -11.79 -12.33
C GLY A 89 -11.35 -12.01 -10.81
N ARG A 90 -12.09 -13.00 -10.29
CA ARG A 90 -12.08 -13.33 -8.85
C ARG A 90 -10.73 -13.81 -8.32
N ARG A 91 -9.90 -14.38 -9.18
CA ARG A 91 -8.53 -14.83 -8.89
C ARG A 91 -7.63 -14.38 -10.05
N PRO A 92 -7.13 -13.15 -10.01
CA PRO A 92 -6.32 -12.63 -11.09
C PRO A 92 -4.98 -13.37 -11.18
N GLY A 93 -4.53 -13.58 -12.41
CA GLY A 93 -3.29 -14.25 -12.73
C GLY A 93 -2.27 -13.31 -13.36
N LEU A 94 -1.30 -13.92 -14.04
CA LEU A 94 -0.21 -13.20 -14.70
C LEU A 94 -0.71 -12.32 -15.83
N THR A 95 -1.77 -12.73 -16.52
CA THR A 95 -2.37 -11.97 -17.63
C THR A 95 -2.85 -10.60 -17.16
N GLU A 96 -3.59 -10.56 -16.05
CA GLU A 96 -4.11 -9.34 -15.44
C GLU A 96 -2.97 -8.48 -14.89
N LEU A 97 -1.96 -9.09 -14.25
CA LEU A 97 -0.76 -8.38 -13.82
C LEU A 97 -0.04 -7.69 -14.99
N HIS A 98 0.16 -8.38 -16.11
CA HIS A 98 0.78 -7.81 -17.29
C HIS A 98 -0.10 -6.74 -17.95
N ALA A 99 -1.43 -6.90 -17.95
CA ALA A 99 -2.35 -5.90 -18.44
C ALA A 99 -2.28 -4.61 -17.61
N VAL A 100 -2.36 -4.70 -16.28
CA VAL A 100 -2.19 -3.55 -15.37
C VAL A 100 -0.80 -2.94 -15.51
N ALA A 101 0.25 -3.76 -15.63
CA ALA A 101 1.60 -3.26 -15.86
C ALA A 101 1.68 -2.39 -17.13
N ARG A 102 1.01 -2.76 -18.23
CA ARG A 102 0.95 -1.93 -19.45
C ARG A 102 0.22 -0.61 -19.20
N VAL A 103 -0.92 -0.63 -18.52
CA VAL A 103 -1.68 0.59 -18.18
C VAL A 103 -0.83 1.54 -17.34
N CYS A 104 -0.08 1.00 -16.38
CA CYS A 104 0.80 1.76 -15.50
C CYS A 104 2.17 2.12 -16.12
N GLN A 105 2.40 1.80 -17.41
CA GLN A 105 3.69 1.99 -18.09
C GLN A 105 4.87 1.32 -17.36
N LEU A 106 4.62 0.18 -16.73
CA LEU A 106 5.62 -0.64 -16.04
C LEU A 106 6.28 -1.62 -17.00
N GLY A 107 7.59 -1.81 -16.84
CA GLY A 107 8.33 -2.84 -17.54
C GLY A 107 7.79 -4.23 -17.24
N GLN A 108 7.51 -5.01 -18.29
CA GLN A 108 6.95 -6.37 -18.14
C GLN A 108 7.88 -7.30 -17.35
N GLY A 109 9.20 -7.13 -17.51
CA GLY A 109 10.20 -7.84 -16.71
C GLY A 109 10.16 -7.46 -15.22
N THR A 110 9.80 -6.23 -14.87
CA THR A 110 9.61 -5.81 -13.47
C THR A 110 8.40 -6.52 -12.87
N ALA A 111 7.28 -6.54 -13.57
CA ALA A 111 6.06 -7.22 -13.12
C ALA A 111 6.27 -8.74 -12.95
N ALA A 112 6.93 -9.40 -13.92
CA ALA A 112 7.25 -10.82 -13.84
C ALA A 112 8.16 -11.14 -12.64
N ARG A 113 9.22 -10.34 -12.42
CA ARG A 113 10.08 -10.50 -11.24
C ARG A 113 9.33 -10.29 -9.93
N ALA A 114 8.47 -9.29 -9.86
CA ALA A 114 7.65 -9.03 -8.67
C ALA A 114 6.75 -10.24 -8.36
N SER A 115 6.11 -10.82 -9.38
CA SER A 115 5.29 -12.04 -9.23
C SER A 115 6.12 -13.22 -8.75
N ALA A 116 7.36 -13.38 -9.23
CA ALA A 116 8.24 -14.47 -8.78
C ALA A 116 8.67 -14.31 -7.31
N ILE A 117 8.77 -13.08 -6.82
CA ILE A 117 9.24 -12.79 -5.45
C ILE A 117 8.10 -12.87 -4.42
N LEU A 118 6.92 -12.32 -4.75
CA LEU A 118 5.82 -12.12 -3.78
C LEU A 118 4.57 -12.95 -4.09
N GLY A 119 4.53 -13.61 -5.23
CA GLY A 119 3.30 -14.16 -5.80
C GLY A 119 2.54 -13.13 -6.64
N THR A 120 1.73 -13.65 -7.56
CA THR A 120 1.07 -12.85 -8.60
C THR A 120 0.05 -11.86 -8.06
N GLU A 121 -0.78 -12.28 -7.11
CA GLU A 121 -1.82 -11.44 -6.50
C GLU A 121 -1.22 -10.24 -5.76
N ILE A 122 -0.14 -10.46 -5.00
CA ILE A 122 0.55 -9.40 -4.27
C ILE A 122 1.28 -8.46 -5.22
N ALA A 123 1.94 -9.00 -6.24
CA ALA A 123 2.57 -8.20 -7.28
C ALA A 123 1.55 -7.32 -8.04
N LEU A 124 0.35 -7.85 -8.30
CA LEU A 124 -0.74 -7.10 -8.93
C LEU A 124 -1.22 -5.96 -8.03
N LEU A 125 -1.38 -6.19 -6.73
CA LEU A 125 -1.70 -5.11 -5.78
C LEU A 125 -0.60 -4.03 -5.76
N CYS A 126 0.68 -4.41 -5.79
CA CYS A 126 1.77 -3.44 -5.92
C CYS A 126 1.67 -2.63 -7.23
N ALA A 127 1.32 -3.27 -8.34
CA ALA A 127 1.12 -2.60 -9.63
C ALA A 127 -0.09 -1.65 -9.60
N LEU A 128 -1.20 -2.03 -8.95
CA LEU A 128 -2.38 -1.20 -8.79
C LEU A 128 -2.12 0.03 -7.92
N ILE A 129 -1.42 -0.13 -6.80
CA ILE A 129 -1.02 1.00 -5.95
C ILE A 129 -0.07 1.93 -6.71
N THR A 130 0.88 1.36 -7.46
CA THR A 130 1.80 2.14 -8.31
C THR A 130 1.03 2.93 -9.37
N GLY A 131 0.09 2.30 -10.07
CA GLY A 131 -0.75 2.95 -11.07
C GLY A 131 -1.60 4.08 -10.49
N HIS A 132 -2.13 3.89 -9.28
CA HIS A 132 -2.85 4.97 -8.60
C HIS A 132 -1.95 6.15 -8.28
N HIS A 133 -0.77 5.93 -7.71
CA HIS A 133 0.16 7.01 -7.40
C HIS A 133 0.72 7.67 -8.68
N LEU A 134 0.78 6.93 -9.78
CA LEU A 134 1.08 7.50 -11.09
C LEU A 134 -0.05 8.43 -11.55
N ALA A 135 -1.29 7.95 -11.50
CA ALA A 135 -2.48 8.71 -11.93
C ALA A 135 -2.74 9.94 -11.04
N SER A 136 -2.37 9.91 -9.76
CA SER A 136 -2.46 11.06 -8.85
C SER A 136 -1.27 12.02 -8.93
N GLY A 137 -0.29 11.76 -9.80
CA GLY A 137 0.90 12.62 -9.95
C GLY A 137 1.90 12.55 -8.80
N GLN A 138 1.78 11.56 -7.90
CA GLN A 138 2.69 11.37 -6.77
C GLN A 138 4.03 10.72 -7.18
N ILE A 139 4.07 10.03 -8.31
CA ILE A 139 5.31 9.46 -8.86
C ILE A 139 6.02 10.50 -9.73
N ARG A 140 7.16 11.02 -9.23
CA ARG A 140 7.91 12.09 -9.91
C ARG A 140 8.93 11.63 -10.97
N LYS A 141 9.40 10.37 -10.90
CA LYS A 141 10.51 9.88 -11.75
C LYS A 141 10.12 8.70 -12.60
N ASN A 142 10.08 7.51 -12.00
CA ASN A 142 9.93 6.26 -12.74
C ASN A 142 8.99 5.30 -11.99
N PRO A 143 7.86 4.89 -12.60
CA PRO A 143 6.94 3.94 -11.98
C PRO A 143 7.58 2.56 -11.73
N ASP A 144 8.52 2.10 -12.55
CA ASP A 144 9.25 0.85 -12.32
C ASP A 144 10.08 0.90 -11.03
N ALA A 145 10.80 2.00 -10.81
CA ALA A 145 11.61 2.18 -9.61
C ALA A 145 10.72 2.22 -8.34
N TYR A 146 9.56 2.86 -8.46
CA TYR A 146 8.56 2.92 -7.41
C TYR A 146 8.02 1.51 -7.08
N MET A 147 7.59 0.75 -8.09
CA MET A 147 7.11 -0.61 -7.90
C MET A 147 8.19 -1.50 -7.28
N GLN A 148 9.44 -1.40 -7.75
CA GLN A 148 10.55 -2.17 -7.18
C GLN A 148 10.84 -1.81 -5.72
N ALA A 149 10.64 -0.55 -5.31
CA ALA A 149 10.75 -0.15 -3.90
C ALA A 149 9.64 -0.78 -3.05
N LEU A 150 8.39 -0.76 -3.54
CA LEU A 150 7.28 -1.45 -2.87
C LEU A 150 7.54 -2.95 -2.72
N VAL A 151 7.98 -3.61 -3.79
CA VAL A 151 8.28 -5.04 -3.78
C VAL A 151 9.38 -5.37 -2.77
N ARG A 152 10.42 -4.54 -2.69
CA ARG A 152 11.50 -4.71 -1.70
C ARG A 152 10.99 -4.58 -0.27
N ARG A 153 10.15 -3.59 0.02
CA ARG A 153 9.56 -3.39 1.37
C ARG A 153 8.61 -4.54 1.73
N ALA A 154 7.76 -4.96 0.79
CA ALA A 154 6.88 -6.11 0.97
C ALA A 154 7.68 -7.39 1.27
N ARG A 155 8.77 -7.65 0.54
CA ARG A 155 9.63 -8.82 0.78
C ARG A 155 10.26 -8.80 2.18
N ARG A 156 10.54 -7.63 2.72
CA ARG A 156 11.11 -7.46 4.07
C ARG A 156 10.07 -7.51 5.19
N GLY A 157 8.77 -7.60 4.87
CA GLY A 157 7.69 -7.51 5.84
C GLY A 157 7.44 -6.09 6.36
N GLU A 158 8.01 -5.07 5.72
CA GLU A 158 7.88 -3.65 6.10
C GLU A 158 6.65 -2.98 5.47
N LEU A 159 5.86 -3.72 4.69
CA LEU A 159 4.70 -3.22 3.97
C LEU A 159 3.45 -4.03 4.28
N ASN A 160 2.47 -3.37 4.89
CA ASN A 160 1.15 -3.92 5.13
C ASN A 160 0.19 -3.38 4.05
N LEU A 161 0.09 -4.12 2.94
CA LEU A 161 -0.80 -3.78 1.82
C LEU A 161 -2.27 -3.75 2.24
N GLY A 162 -2.64 -4.62 3.18
CA GLY A 162 -3.97 -4.66 3.78
C GLY A 162 -4.36 -3.35 4.44
N HIS A 163 -3.44 -2.71 5.17
CA HIS A 163 -3.68 -1.40 5.76
C HIS A 163 -3.92 -0.34 4.68
N THR A 164 -3.14 -0.36 3.59
CA THR A 164 -3.35 0.56 2.46
C THR A 164 -4.73 0.33 1.82
N LEU A 165 -5.09 -0.93 1.55
CA LEU A 165 -6.39 -1.28 0.97
C LEU A 165 -7.54 -0.89 1.88
N LEU A 166 -7.45 -1.17 3.19
CA LEU A 166 -8.46 -0.77 4.16
C LEU A 166 -8.68 0.74 4.19
N GLY A 167 -7.60 1.52 4.17
CA GLY A 167 -7.67 2.98 4.09
C GLY A 167 -8.44 3.44 2.86
N ARG A 168 -8.14 2.86 1.69
CA ARG A 168 -8.87 3.16 0.44
C ARG A 168 -10.33 2.74 0.48
N ARG A 169 -10.63 1.55 0.99
CA ARG A 169 -12.00 1.05 1.13
C ARG A 169 -12.84 1.99 1.98
N LYS A 170 -12.29 2.49 3.10
CA LYS A 170 -12.96 3.50 3.93
C LYS A 170 -13.17 4.82 3.20
N ALA A 171 -12.22 5.24 2.36
CA ALA A 171 -12.35 6.47 1.57
C ALA A 171 -13.41 6.35 0.47
N VAL A 172 -13.57 5.17 -0.15
CA VAL A 172 -14.50 4.94 -1.26
C VAL A 172 -15.90 4.56 -0.78
N PHE A 173 -16.01 3.68 0.23
CA PHE A 173 -17.28 3.11 0.70
C PHE A 173 -17.74 3.67 2.07
N GLY A 174 -16.96 4.55 2.71
CA GLY A 174 -17.25 5.05 4.05
C GLY A 174 -16.92 4.05 5.17
N GLN A 175 -16.97 4.50 6.43
CA GLN A 175 -16.68 3.67 7.62
C GLN A 175 -17.71 2.56 7.88
N GLY A 176 -18.89 2.60 7.25
CA GLY A 176 -20.03 1.72 7.55
C GLY A 176 -20.10 0.42 6.74
N ASP A 177 -19.57 0.39 5.52
CA ASP A 177 -19.83 -0.71 4.58
C ASP A 177 -18.77 -1.83 4.62
N THR A 178 -17.73 -1.69 5.45
CA THR A 178 -16.71 -2.73 5.65
C THR A 178 -17.19 -3.95 6.44
N ARG A 179 -18.39 -3.93 7.02
CA ARG A 179 -19.04 -5.15 7.52
C ARG A 179 -19.93 -5.71 6.43
N ALA A 180 -19.44 -6.77 5.78
CA ALA A 180 -20.15 -7.62 4.84
C ALA A 180 -21.66 -7.67 5.12
N SER A 181 -22.47 -7.03 4.26
CA SER A 181 -23.84 -7.40 3.90
C SER A 181 -24.40 -6.44 2.86
N ASN A 182 -24.92 -7.00 1.76
CA ASN A 182 -25.86 -6.38 0.83
C ASN A 182 -25.37 -5.33 -0.18
N MET A 183 -24.44 -5.70 -1.07
CA MET A 183 -24.60 -5.29 -2.47
C MET A 183 -25.58 -6.25 -3.14
N ARG A 184 -26.88 -5.99 -2.96
CA ARG A 184 -27.89 -6.46 -3.92
C ARG A 184 -27.57 -5.75 -5.23
N ILE A 185 -27.00 -6.50 -6.16
CA ILE A 185 -26.93 -6.14 -7.57
C ILE A 185 -28.39 -5.87 -7.98
N SER A 186 -28.75 -4.60 -8.06
CA SER A 186 -30.01 -4.17 -8.67
C SER A 186 -29.85 -4.39 -10.17
N VAL A 187 -30.09 -5.63 -10.60
CA VAL A 187 -30.36 -5.91 -12.00
C VAL A 187 -31.68 -5.22 -12.29
N ARG A 188 -31.60 -3.98 -12.80
CA ARG A 188 -32.70 -3.37 -13.55
C ARG A 188 -32.96 -4.30 -14.73
N SER A 189 -33.91 -5.22 -14.55
CA SER A 189 -34.65 -5.79 -15.67
C SER A 189 -35.42 -4.62 -16.27
N SER A 190 -34.82 -4.00 -17.29
CA SER A 190 -35.54 -3.10 -18.19
C SER A 190 -36.32 -3.99 -19.15
N MET A 191 -37.63 -3.80 -19.16
CA MET A 191 -38.59 -4.38 -20.08
C MET A 191 -38.12 -4.29 -21.54
N HIS A 192 -38.24 -5.39 -22.28
CA HIS A 192 -38.96 -5.46 -23.56
C HIS A 192 -39.24 -6.91 -23.92
#